data_AF-A0A3P6RQ29-F1
#
_entry.id   AF-A0A3P6RQ29-F1
#
_cell.length_a   1.000
_cell.length_b   1.000
_cell.length_c   1.000
_cell.angle_alpha   90.00
_cell.angle_beta   90.00
_cell.angle_gamma   90.00
#
_symmetry.space_group_name_H-M   'P 1'
#
loop_
_entity.id
_entity.type
_entity.pdbx_description
1 polymer ?
#
loop_
_entity_poly.entity_id
_entity_poly.type
_entity_poly.pdbx_seq_one_letter_code
_entity_poly.pdbx_strand_id
1 'polypeptide(L)'
;MKHVFQCYFSVLKRVPNVALLEPVLEGLSKFAHLLGVEFFEDIVLTMEGLVDKENLRLLDRLYCINTVFVILSGEGQLLNVDPSRFYRSVYRLINQLPFEKRPEARQKQITMMAKALDLMINERRKQLPLSRVAAFVKRLLGVATVLDDISALCLVALVRSFFIAHSKLVQLVEEDDAEGGAVGVFRADIDDPDVSNALGSSVRPELKMLTRVREKAIRSFNS
;
A
#
# COMPACT_ATOMS: atom_id res chain seq x y z
N MET A 1 -2.97 -6.53 30.59
CA MET A 1 -2.53 -6.47 29.17
C MET A 1 -1.02 -6.63 28.94
N LYS A 2 -0.13 -6.11 29.80
CA LYS A 2 1.34 -6.26 29.64
C LYS A 2 1.85 -7.68 29.29
N HIS A 3 1.30 -8.73 29.90
CA HIS A 3 1.75 -10.11 29.67
C HIS A 3 1.38 -10.70 28.30
N VAL A 4 0.22 -10.34 27.73
CA VAL A 4 -0.19 -10.78 26.38
C VAL A 4 0.75 -10.17 25.33
N PHE A 5 1.14 -8.92 25.52
CA PHE A 5 2.06 -8.23 24.62
C PHE A 5 3.51 -8.64 24.81
N GLN A 6 3.97 -8.92 26.04
CA GLN A 6 5.25 -9.61 26.24
C GLN A 6 5.28 -10.96 25.54
N CYS A 7 4.15 -11.68 25.47
CA CYS A 7 4.04 -12.92 24.70
C CYS A 7 4.17 -12.65 23.19
N TYR A 8 3.45 -11.66 22.64
CA TYR A 8 3.59 -11.25 21.24
C TYR A 8 5.02 -10.83 20.89
N PHE A 9 5.64 -9.96 21.69
CA PHE A 9 7.02 -9.54 21.50
C PHE A 9 8.02 -10.68 21.66
N SER A 10 7.80 -11.60 22.61
CA SER A 10 8.64 -12.77 22.77
C SER A 10 8.52 -13.71 21.58
N VAL A 11 7.32 -13.87 21.00
CA VAL A 11 7.12 -14.61 19.75
C VAL A 11 7.84 -13.90 18.61
N LEU A 12 7.62 -12.60 18.39
CA LEU A 12 8.25 -11.80 17.33
C LEU A 12 9.79 -11.77 17.42
N LYS A 13 10.34 -11.68 18.63
CA LYS A 13 11.80 -11.71 18.88
C LYS A 13 12.41 -13.11 18.76
N ARG A 14 11.61 -14.19 18.88
CA ARG A 14 12.09 -15.58 18.83
C ARG A 14 11.81 -16.31 17.49
N VAL A 15 11.25 -15.66 16.47
CA VAL A 15 10.74 -16.39 15.27
C VAL A 15 11.86 -17.04 14.45
N PRO A 16 11.72 -18.35 14.18
CA PRO A 16 11.86 -18.86 12.82
C PRO A 16 10.56 -19.52 12.30
N ASN A 17 9.46 -19.51 13.06
CA ASN A 17 8.21 -20.16 12.63
C ASN A 17 7.18 -19.18 12.04
N VAL A 18 7.17 -19.09 10.71
CA VAL A 18 6.33 -18.20 9.88
C VAL A 18 4.82 -18.42 10.10
N ALA A 19 4.41 -19.62 10.56
CA ALA A 19 3.00 -19.99 10.68
C ALA A 19 2.21 -19.21 11.75
N LEU A 20 2.89 -18.73 12.80
CA LEU A 20 2.25 -17.96 13.89
C LEU A 20 2.31 -16.45 13.66
N LEU A 21 3.06 -15.99 12.65
CA LEU A 21 3.33 -14.57 12.48
C LEU A 21 2.09 -13.79 12.00
N GLU A 22 1.33 -14.36 11.07
CA GLU A 22 0.12 -13.76 10.52
C GLU A 22 -0.98 -13.55 11.60
N PRO A 23 -1.39 -14.57 12.39
CA PRO A 23 -2.35 -14.37 13.49
C PRO A 23 -1.85 -13.38 14.56
N VAL A 24 -0.54 -13.37 14.83
CA VAL A 24 0.07 -12.47 15.80
C VAL A 24 -0.01 -11.01 15.33
N LEU A 25 0.37 -10.73 14.09
CA LEU A 25 0.32 -9.38 13.55
C LEU A 25 -1.12 -8.90 13.33
N GLU A 26 -2.03 -9.81 12.94
CA GLU A 26 -3.45 -9.48 12.87
C GLU A 26 -3.99 -9.07 14.24
N GLY A 27 -3.75 -9.87 15.27
CA GLY A 27 -4.12 -9.56 16.66
C GLY A 27 -3.50 -8.24 17.13
N LEU A 28 -2.21 -8.03 16.87
CA LEU A 28 -1.53 -6.79 17.24
C LEU A 28 -2.14 -5.57 16.55
N SER A 29 -2.43 -5.64 15.25
CA SER A 29 -3.11 -4.56 14.53
C SER A 29 -4.51 -4.26 15.09
N LYS A 30 -5.25 -5.29 15.52
CA LYS A 30 -6.62 -5.15 16.04
C LYS A 30 -6.63 -4.54 17.44
N PHE A 31 -5.65 -4.87 18.28
CA PHE A 31 -5.61 -4.47 19.69
C PHE A 31 -4.57 -3.39 19.99
N ALA A 32 -3.90 -2.84 18.97
CA ALA A 32 -2.87 -1.81 19.13
C ALA A 32 -3.36 -0.56 19.88
N HIS A 33 -4.63 -0.18 19.70
CA HIS A 33 -5.25 0.96 20.39
C HIS A 33 -5.40 0.76 21.91
N LEU A 34 -5.24 -0.46 22.41
CA LEU A 34 -5.31 -0.78 23.84
C LEU A 34 -3.94 -0.70 24.54
N LEU A 35 -2.90 -0.38 23.78
CA LEU A 35 -1.54 -0.25 24.28
C LEU A 35 -1.32 1.15 24.84
N GLY A 36 -0.52 1.22 25.90
CA GLY A 36 0.03 2.50 26.36
C GLY A 36 0.98 3.08 25.31
N VAL A 37 0.92 4.39 25.11
CA VAL A 37 1.74 5.14 24.13
C VAL A 37 3.23 4.91 24.35
N GLU A 38 3.65 4.61 25.60
CA GLU A 38 5.04 4.31 25.95
C GLU A 38 5.65 3.11 25.22
N PHE A 39 4.84 2.24 24.60
CA PHE A 39 5.30 1.06 23.86
C PHE A 39 5.39 1.28 22.34
N PHE A 40 4.87 2.39 21.83
CA PHE A 40 4.64 2.53 20.38
C PHE A 40 5.95 2.59 19.61
N GLU A 41 6.95 3.30 20.13
CA GLU A 41 8.28 3.44 19.49
C GLU A 41 8.98 2.09 19.35
N ASP A 42 9.00 1.27 20.41
CA ASP A 42 9.54 -0.09 20.40
C ASP A 42 8.83 -0.99 19.36
N ILE A 43 7.52 -0.83 19.20
CA ILE A 43 6.77 -1.60 18.20
C ILE A 43 7.14 -1.15 16.80
N VAL A 44 7.17 0.16 16.54
CA VAL A 44 7.55 0.67 15.22
C VAL A 44 8.93 0.18 14.82
N LEU A 45 9.91 0.28 15.72
CA LEU A 45 11.27 -0.23 15.49
C LEU A 45 11.30 -1.74 15.23
N THR A 46 10.52 -2.51 15.98
CA THR A 46 10.40 -3.96 15.76
C THR A 46 9.79 -4.28 14.40
N MET A 47 8.75 -3.57 13.99
CA MET A 47 8.10 -3.75 12.69
C MET A 47 9.01 -3.35 11.53
N GLU A 48 9.77 -2.26 11.68
CA GLU A 48 10.78 -1.85 10.70
C GLU A 48 11.80 -2.96 10.47
N GLY A 49 12.39 -3.48 11.55
CA GLY A 49 13.34 -4.59 11.47
C GLY A 49 12.76 -5.89 10.91
N LEU A 50 11.44 -6.11 11.00
CA LEU A 50 10.78 -7.25 10.35
C LEU A 50 10.55 -7.02 8.85
N VAL A 51 10.10 -5.83 8.46
CA VAL A 51 9.82 -5.48 7.05
C VAL A 51 11.07 -5.61 6.17
N ASP A 52 12.25 -5.38 6.74
CA ASP A 52 13.54 -5.49 6.04
C ASP A 52 14.07 -6.92 5.91
N LYS A 53 13.46 -7.92 6.59
CA LYS A 53 13.89 -9.32 6.47
C LYS A 53 13.58 -9.88 5.09
N GLU A 54 14.60 -10.29 4.35
CA GLU A 54 14.48 -10.83 2.99
C GLU A 54 13.50 -12.01 2.88
N ASN A 55 13.54 -12.93 3.85
CA ASN A 55 12.74 -14.15 3.85
C ASN A 55 11.29 -13.96 4.35
N LEU A 56 10.89 -12.73 4.69
CA LEU A 56 9.54 -12.48 5.18
C LEU A 56 8.53 -12.43 4.04
N ARG A 57 7.43 -13.20 4.15
CA ARG A 57 6.38 -13.25 3.12
C ARG A 57 5.78 -11.86 2.91
N LEU A 58 5.38 -11.55 1.67
CA LEU A 58 4.75 -10.27 1.31
C LEU A 58 3.60 -9.92 2.24
N LEU A 59 2.71 -10.88 2.50
CA LEU A 59 1.55 -10.69 3.36
C LEU A 59 1.94 -10.31 4.80
N ASP A 60 2.98 -10.95 5.36
CA ASP A 60 3.46 -10.62 6.70
C ASP A 60 4.05 -9.21 6.75
N ARG A 61 4.80 -8.80 5.71
CA ARG A 61 5.30 -7.42 5.58
C ARG A 61 4.14 -6.41 5.57
N LEU A 62 3.07 -6.69 4.85
CA LEU A 62 1.87 -5.84 4.83
C LEU A 62 1.20 -5.74 6.20
N TYR A 63 1.12 -6.85 6.94
CA TYR A 63 0.59 -6.83 8.31
C TYR A 63 1.47 -5.99 9.26
N CYS A 64 2.80 -6.10 9.18
CA CYS A 64 3.72 -5.25 9.95
C CYS A 64 3.47 -3.77 9.65
N ILE A 65 3.39 -3.41 8.37
CA ILE A 65 3.20 -2.02 7.94
C ILE A 65 1.83 -1.50 8.39
N ASN A 66 0.76 -2.26 8.18
CA ASN A 66 -0.56 -1.87 8.65
C ASN A 66 -0.58 -1.67 10.16
N THR A 67 0.10 -2.53 10.92
CA THR A 67 0.19 -2.39 12.38
C THR A 67 0.85 -1.07 12.78
N VAL A 68 1.95 -0.70 12.13
CA VAL A 68 2.61 0.60 12.34
C VAL A 68 1.64 1.74 12.09
N PHE A 69 0.90 1.70 10.99
CA PHE A 69 -0.03 2.77 10.66
C PHE A 69 -1.24 2.84 11.58
N VAL A 70 -1.69 1.71 12.16
CA VAL A 70 -2.71 1.69 13.22
C VAL A 70 -2.17 2.35 14.49
N ILE A 71 -0.94 2.00 14.88
CA ILE A 71 -0.27 2.56 16.07
C ILE A 71 -0.09 4.05 15.95
N LEU A 72 0.36 4.51 14.78
CA LEU A 72 0.58 5.94 14.53
C LEU A 72 -0.74 6.71 14.33
N SER A 73 -1.91 6.06 14.36
CA SER A 73 -3.23 6.71 14.27
C SER A 73 -3.76 7.06 15.67
N GLY A 74 -4.77 7.94 15.74
CA GLY A 74 -5.30 8.41 17.03
C GLY A 74 -4.25 9.11 17.88
N GLU A 75 -4.10 8.69 19.14
CA GLU A 75 -3.12 9.26 20.10
C GLU A 75 -1.67 9.08 19.64
N GLY A 76 -1.37 8.04 18.86
CA GLY A 76 -0.03 7.81 18.32
C GLY A 76 0.41 8.80 17.25
N GLN A 77 -0.48 9.68 16.77
CA GLN A 77 -0.10 10.80 15.89
C GLN A 77 0.76 11.84 16.61
N LEU A 78 0.71 11.88 17.94
CA LEU A 78 1.54 12.78 18.75
C LEU A 78 2.99 12.29 18.88
N LEU A 79 3.27 11.06 18.45
CA LEU A 79 4.63 10.55 18.35
C LEU A 79 5.33 11.20 17.16
N ASN A 80 6.53 11.71 17.40
CA ASN A 80 7.36 12.31 16.35
C ASN A 80 8.13 11.24 15.54
N VAL A 81 7.41 10.20 15.11
CA VAL A 81 7.96 9.08 14.33
C VAL A 81 7.71 9.35 12.85
N ASP A 82 8.76 9.28 12.03
CA ASP A 82 8.67 9.42 10.57
C ASP A 82 8.32 8.10 9.88
N PRO A 83 7.13 7.95 9.26
CA PRO A 83 6.74 6.73 8.56
C PRO A 83 7.27 6.63 7.11
N SER A 84 8.13 7.54 6.65
CA SER A 84 8.59 7.62 5.24
C SER A 84 9.20 6.32 4.70
N ARG A 85 9.86 5.53 5.54
CA ARG A 85 10.38 4.20 5.15
C ARG A 85 9.26 3.22 4.81
N PHE A 86 8.18 3.21 5.58
CA PHE A 86 7.05 2.32 5.33
C PHE A 86 6.30 2.67 4.04
N TYR A 87 6.21 3.96 3.68
CA TYR A 87 5.69 4.37 2.36
C TYR A 87 6.52 3.78 1.22
N ARG A 88 7.86 3.89 1.29
CA ARG A 88 8.76 3.29 0.28
C ARG A 88 8.64 1.77 0.21
N SER A 89 8.54 1.11 1.37
CA SER A 89 8.34 -0.34 1.44
C SER A 89 7.05 -0.78 0.78
N VAL A 90 5.89 -0.18 1.12
CA VAL A 90 4.62 -0.54 0.46
C VAL A 90 4.66 -0.24 -1.03
N TYR A 91 5.23 0.89 -1.43
CA TYR A 91 5.37 1.26 -2.83
C TYR A 91 6.08 0.15 -3.62
N ARG A 92 7.19 -0.39 -3.09
CA ARG A 92 7.91 -1.54 -3.67
C ARG A 92 7.06 -2.82 -3.68
N LEU A 93 6.35 -3.12 -2.59
CA LEU A 93 5.55 -4.35 -2.46
C LEU A 93 4.39 -4.44 -3.46
N ILE A 94 3.85 -3.30 -3.94
CA ILE A 94 2.79 -3.29 -4.97
C ILE A 94 3.23 -4.03 -6.23
N ASN A 95 4.48 -3.83 -6.66
CA ASN A 95 5.01 -4.50 -7.86
C ASN A 95 5.15 -6.01 -7.68
N GLN A 96 5.11 -6.53 -6.45
CA GLN A 96 5.22 -7.97 -6.19
C GLN A 96 3.88 -8.71 -6.33
N LEU A 97 2.74 -8.00 -6.29
CA LEU A 97 1.39 -8.60 -6.32
C LEU A 97 1.13 -9.50 -7.54
N PRO A 98 1.50 -9.12 -8.79
CA PRO A 98 1.26 -9.97 -9.96
C PRO A 98 2.01 -11.30 -9.95
N PHE A 99 3.08 -11.41 -9.15
CA PHE A 99 3.95 -12.59 -9.15
C PHE A 99 3.47 -13.70 -8.21
N GLU A 100 2.47 -13.44 -7.35
CA GLU A 100 1.86 -14.50 -6.54
C GLU A 100 0.99 -15.41 -7.41
N LYS A 101 1.45 -16.66 -7.56
CA LYS A 101 0.84 -17.66 -8.44
C LYS A 101 -0.46 -18.22 -7.88
N ARG A 102 -0.63 -18.23 -6.55
CA ARG A 102 -1.82 -18.80 -5.89
C ARG A 102 -2.93 -17.75 -5.78
N PRO A 103 -4.09 -17.94 -6.42
CA PRO A 103 -5.17 -16.94 -6.44
C PRO A 103 -5.66 -16.55 -5.03
N GLU A 104 -5.84 -17.51 -4.13
CA GLU A 104 -6.29 -17.23 -2.76
C GLU A 104 -5.26 -16.40 -1.96
N ALA A 105 -3.97 -16.70 -2.12
CA ALA A 105 -2.91 -15.94 -1.47
C ALA A 105 -2.83 -14.52 -2.04
N ARG A 106 -2.93 -14.38 -3.38
CA ARG A 106 -2.96 -13.08 -4.05
C ARG A 106 -4.15 -12.24 -3.60
N GLN A 107 -5.33 -12.85 -3.47
CA GLN A 107 -6.52 -12.17 -2.96
C GLN A 107 -6.31 -11.64 -1.55
N LYS A 108 -5.73 -12.44 -0.64
CA LYS A 108 -5.39 -11.99 0.72
C LYS A 108 -4.40 -10.82 0.70
N GLN A 109 -3.36 -10.91 -0.13
CA GLN A 109 -2.37 -9.85 -0.30
C GLN A 109 -3.00 -8.55 -0.80
N ILE A 110 -3.91 -8.62 -1.79
CA ILE A 110 -4.61 -7.45 -2.32
C ILE A 110 -5.54 -6.84 -1.29
N THR A 111 -6.33 -7.64 -0.58
CA THR A 111 -7.21 -7.16 0.48
C THR A 111 -6.41 -6.45 1.57
N MET A 112 -5.29 -7.04 2.01
CA MET A 112 -4.44 -6.45 3.04
C MET A 112 -3.69 -5.21 2.53
N MET A 113 -3.26 -5.20 1.27
CA MET A 113 -2.66 -4.03 0.61
C MET A 113 -3.65 -2.87 0.56
N ALA A 114 -4.90 -3.13 0.14
CA ALA A 114 -5.94 -2.11 0.08
C ALA A 114 -6.25 -1.53 1.45
N LYS A 115 -6.37 -2.38 2.48
CA LYS A 115 -6.56 -1.96 3.87
C LYS A 115 -5.40 -1.08 4.36
N ALA A 116 -4.17 -1.52 4.16
CA ALA A 116 -2.98 -0.77 4.58
C ALA A 116 -2.93 0.59 3.88
N LEU A 117 -3.17 0.63 2.56
CA LEU A 117 -3.14 1.86 1.78
C LEU A 117 -4.26 2.84 2.14
N ASP A 118 -5.47 2.36 2.42
CA ASP A 118 -6.58 3.19 2.89
C ASP A 118 -6.21 3.93 4.18
N LEU A 119 -5.66 3.21 5.16
CA LEU A 119 -5.14 3.77 6.40
C LEU A 119 -3.95 4.72 6.18
N MET A 120 -3.03 4.36 5.28
CA MET A 120 -1.82 5.12 4.99
C MET A 120 -2.06 6.42 4.22
N ILE A 121 -3.07 6.45 3.35
CA ILE A 121 -3.27 7.53 2.37
C ILE A 121 -4.57 8.30 2.62
N ASN A 122 -5.69 7.62 2.90
CA ASN A 122 -6.98 8.29 3.07
C ASN A 122 -7.14 8.84 4.48
N GLU A 123 -6.89 8.02 5.51
CA GLU A 123 -6.99 8.49 6.89
C GLU A 123 -5.95 9.58 7.20
N ARG A 124 -4.78 9.50 6.56
CA ARG A 124 -3.69 10.47 6.71
C ARG A 124 -3.64 11.56 5.66
N ARG A 125 -4.70 11.76 4.88
CA ARG A 125 -4.69 12.66 3.70
C ARG A 125 -4.11 14.07 3.92
N LYS A 126 -4.19 14.61 5.14
CA LYS A 126 -3.64 15.94 5.51
C LYS A 126 -2.12 15.97 5.70
N GLN A 127 -1.49 14.81 5.89
CA GLN A 127 -0.06 14.67 6.21
C GLN A 127 0.77 14.22 5.00
N LEU A 128 0.14 13.86 3.87
CA LEU A 128 0.83 13.34 2.70
C LEU A 128 0.99 14.40 1.61
N PRO A 129 2.16 14.48 0.97
CA PRO A 129 2.31 15.26 -0.25
C PRO A 129 1.55 14.61 -1.41
N LEU A 130 0.93 15.43 -2.25
CA LEU A 130 0.13 14.96 -3.39
C LEU A 130 0.96 14.15 -4.40
N SER A 131 2.24 14.48 -4.57
CA SER A 131 3.18 13.77 -5.45
C SER A 131 3.31 12.29 -5.07
N ARG A 132 3.38 11.99 -3.77
CA ARG A 132 3.43 10.62 -3.25
C ARG A 132 2.14 9.88 -3.54
N VAL A 133 0.99 10.52 -3.33
CA VAL A 133 -0.31 9.92 -3.65
C VAL A 133 -0.43 9.61 -5.14
N ALA A 134 -0.01 10.54 -6.01
CA ALA A 134 0.03 10.33 -7.46
C ALA A 134 0.93 9.14 -7.84
N ALA A 135 2.07 8.97 -7.17
CA ALA A 135 2.97 7.83 -7.40
C ALA A 135 2.28 6.50 -7.10
N PHE A 136 1.59 6.39 -5.96
CA PHE A 136 0.80 5.22 -5.61
C PHE A 136 -0.31 4.96 -6.63
N VAL A 137 -1.06 5.99 -7.05
CA VAL A 137 -2.10 5.86 -8.08
C VAL A 137 -1.54 5.26 -9.38
N LYS A 138 -0.45 5.84 -9.91
CA LYS A 138 0.17 5.38 -11.15
C LYS A 138 0.64 3.93 -11.05
N ARG A 139 1.29 3.56 -9.95
CA ARG A 139 1.78 2.20 -9.72
C ARG A 139 0.64 1.19 -9.57
N LEU A 140 -0.41 1.52 -8.81
CA LEU A 140 -1.59 0.68 -8.64
C LEU A 140 -2.32 0.44 -9.96
N LEU A 141 -2.52 1.50 -10.77
CA LEU A 141 -3.15 1.37 -12.08
C LEU A 141 -2.29 0.54 -13.03
N GLY A 142 -0.97 0.75 -13.04
CA GLY A 142 -0.03 -0.09 -13.80
C GLY A 142 -0.16 -1.57 -13.44
N VAL A 143 -0.12 -1.91 -12.15
CA VAL A 143 -0.28 -3.29 -11.67
C VAL A 143 -1.69 -3.85 -11.97
N ALA A 144 -2.74 -3.05 -11.88
CA ALA A 144 -4.10 -3.49 -12.20
C ALA A 144 -4.29 -3.90 -13.68
N THR A 145 -3.42 -3.44 -14.60
CA THR A 145 -3.48 -3.83 -16.02
C THR A 145 -3.11 -5.29 -16.28
N VAL A 146 -2.36 -5.91 -15.37
CA VAL A 146 -1.85 -7.28 -15.52
C VAL A 146 -2.48 -8.28 -14.54
N LEU A 147 -3.31 -7.82 -13.61
CA LEU A 147 -4.02 -8.66 -12.66
C LEU A 147 -5.36 -9.17 -13.21
N ASP A 148 -5.89 -10.23 -12.58
CA ASP A 148 -7.25 -10.71 -12.83
C ASP A 148 -8.32 -9.66 -12.48
N ASP A 149 -9.55 -9.85 -12.98
CA ASP A 149 -10.61 -8.85 -12.90
C ASP A 149 -11.02 -8.50 -11.46
N ILE A 150 -11.10 -9.49 -10.57
CA ILE A 150 -11.47 -9.26 -9.16
C ILE A 150 -10.39 -8.43 -8.47
N SER A 151 -9.15 -8.84 -8.65
CA SER A 151 -7.96 -8.17 -8.13
C SER A 151 -7.85 -6.72 -8.61
N ALA A 152 -7.99 -6.52 -9.92
CA ALA A 152 -7.89 -5.20 -10.53
C ALA A 152 -9.05 -4.29 -10.14
N LEU A 153 -10.29 -4.81 -10.06
CA LEU A 153 -11.44 -4.04 -9.60
C LEU A 153 -11.22 -3.52 -8.18
N CYS A 154 -10.65 -4.35 -7.30
CA CYS A 154 -10.29 -3.93 -5.94
C CYS A 154 -9.28 -2.77 -5.95
N LEU A 155 -8.20 -2.87 -6.74
CA LEU A 155 -7.21 -1.80 -6.85
C LEU A 155 -7.77 -0.52 -7.48
N VAL A 156 -8.63 -0.63 -8.50
CA VAL A 156 -9.29 0.52 -9.13
C VAL A 156 -10.28 1.19 -8.18
N ALA A 157 -11.03 0.41 -7.39
CA ALA A 157 -11.92 0.96 -6.36
C ALA A 157 -11.13 1.71 -5.28
N LEU A 158 -9.96 1.20 -4.88
CA LEU A 158 -9.04 1.88 -3.99
C LEU A 158 -8.49 3.17 -4.62
N VAL A 159 -8.07 3.15 -5.88
CA VAL A 159 -7.65 4.38 -6.58
C VAL A 159 -8.78 5.40 -6.61
N ARG A 160 -10.02 4.98 -6.86
CA ARG A 160 -11.20 5.87 -6.78
C ARG A 160 -11.33 6.50 -5.39
N SER A 161 -11.10 5.76 -4.31
CA SER A 161 -11.15 6.34 -2.96
C SER A 161 -10.08 7.39 -2.74
N PHE A 162 -8.89 7.26 -3.35
CA PHE A 162 -7.85 8.30 -3.31
C PHE A 162 -8.30 9.58 -4.02
N PHE A 163 -8.91 9.48 -5.21
CA PHE A 163 -9.45 10.67 -5.90
C PHE A 163 -10.54 11.38 -5.10
N ILE A 164 -11.36 10.63 -4.36
CA ILE A 164 -12.37 11.20 -3.47
C ILE A 164 -11.72 11.89 -2.26
N ALA A 165 -10.69 11.28 -1.67
CA ALA A 165 -10.00 11.81 -0.50
C ALA A 165 -9.08 13.00 -0.82
N HIS A 166 -8.50 13.02 -2.02
CA HIS A 166 -7.49 13.98 -2.49
C HIS A 166 -7.97 14.65 -3.78
N SER A 167 -8.85 15.64 -3.67
CA SER A 167 -9.50 16.30 -4.83
C SER A 167 -8.53 16.83 -5.88
N LYS A 168 -7.34 17.29 -5.47
CA LYS A 168 -6.29 17.78 -6.37
C LYS A 168 -5.69 16.68 -7.27
N LEU A 169 -5.96 15.39 -7.04
CA LEU A 169 -5.53 14.32 -7.94
C LEU A 169 -6.20 14.40 -9.31
N VAL A 170 -7.32 15.14 -9.44
CA VAL A 170 -8.03 15.32 -10.71
C VAL A 170 -7.12 15.79 -11.85
N GLN A 171 -6.07 16.56 -11.55
CA GLN A 171 -5.05 17.01 -12.51
C GLN A 171 -4.37 15.87 -13.28
N LEU A 172 -4.28 14.66 -12.69
CA LEU A 172 -3.71 13.49 -13.38
C LEU A 172 -4.58 13.02 -14.56
N VAL A 173 -5.85 13.43 -14.58
CA VAL A 173 -6.85 13.07 -15.58
C VAL A 173 -7.13 14.24 -16.52
N GLU A 174 -6.75 15.46 -16.19
CA GLU A 174 -6.97 16.63 -17.05
C GLU A 174 -6.10 16.58 -18.33
N GLU A 175 -6.50 17.34 -19.36
CA GLU A 175 -5.68 17.52 -20.56
C GLU A 175 -4.67 18.62 -20.28
N ASP A 176 -3.40 18.35 -20.55
CA ASP A 176 -2.43 19.43 -20.63
C ASP A 176 -2.75 20.24 -21.90
N ASP A 177 -3.54 21.29 -21.75
CA ASP A 177 -3.79 22.30 -22.79
C ASP A 177 -2.52 23.11 -23.13
N ALA A 178 -1.40 22.82 -22.45
CA ALA A 178 -0.11 23.45 -22.67
C ALA A 178 0.58 22.88 -23.92
N GLU A 179 0.22 23.43 -25.08
CA GLU A 179 1.02 23.33 -26.30
C GLU A 179 2.46 23.81 -26.01
N GLY A 180 3.38 22.86 -25.77
CA GLY A 180 4.83 23.13 -25.67
C GLY A 180 5.50 22.86 -24.31
N GLY A 181 4.78 22.36 -23.30
CA GLY A 181 5.40 21.88 -22.06
C GLY A 181 5.99 20.48 -22.22
N ALA A 182 7.21 20.23 -21.74
CA ALA A 182 7.74 18.87 -21.65
C ALA A 182 6.87 18.05 -20.68
N VAL A 183 6.09 17.11 -21.20
CA VAL A 183 5.29 16.18 -20.38
C VAL A 183 6.24 15.43 -19.45
N GLY A 184 6.00 15.53 -18.15
CA GLY A 184 6.80 14.82 -17.16
C GLY A 184 6.65 13.31 -17.35
N VAL A 185 7.78 12.60 -17.37
CA VAL A 185 7.78 11.14 -17.50
C VAL A 185 7.75 10.51 -16.11
N PHE A 186 6.77 9.64 -15.86
CA PHE A 186 6.71 8.81 -14.67
C PHE A 186 7.77 7.69 -14.75
N ARG A 187 8.59 7.58 -13.72
CA ARG A 187 9.68 6.61 -13.59
C ARG A 187 9.19 5.39 -12.82
N ALA A 188 8.61 4.42 -13.56
CA ALA A 188 8.02 3.21 -12.99
C ALA A 188 9.05 2.25 -12.37
N ASP A 189 10.30 2.35 -12.83
CA ASP A 189 11.47 1.58 -12.40
C ASP A 189 12.00 1.99 -11.02
N ILE A 190 11.66 3.18 -10.54
CA ILE A 190 12.15 3.69 -9.26
C ILE A 190 11.22 3.25 -8.11
N ASP A 191 11.76 2.53 -7.13
CA ASP A 191 11.05 2.08 -5.92
C ASP A 191 11.00 3.12 -4.80
N ASP A 192 10.82 4.38 -5.17
CA ASP A 192 10.64 5.51 -4.24
C ASP A 192 9.55 6.45 -4.80
N PRO A 193 8.42 6.60 -4.09
CA PRO A 193 7.30 7.40 -4.56
C PRO A 193 7.60 8.91 -4.55
N ASP A 194 8.61 9.37 -3.81
CA ASP A 194 8.91 10.79 -3.68
C ASP A 194 9.75 11.30 -4.88
N VAL A 195 10.36 10.40 -5.65
CA VAL A 195 11.19 10.73 -6.83
C VAL A 195 10.68 10.11 -8.13
N SER A 196 9.50 9.51 -8.15
CA SER A 196 8.95 8.83 -9.34
C SER A 196 8.44 9.79 -10.43
N ASN A 197 8.33 11.10 -10.14
CA ASN A 197 7.77 12.12 -11.03
C ASN A 197 6.33 11.81 -11.51
N ALA A 198 5.51 11.21 -10.65
CA ALA A 198 4.16 10.79 -11.04
C ALA A 198 3.20 11.95 -11.32
N LEU A 199 3.33 13.06 -10.57
CA LEU A 199 2.44 14.21 -10.68
C LEU A 199 2.61 14.96 -12.02
N GLY A 200 3.79 14.88 -12.64
CA GLY A 200 4.05 15.47 -13.95
C GLY A 200 3.53 14.66 -15.12
N SER A 201 2.78 13.57 -14.87
CA SER A 201 2.32 12.64 -15.91
C SER A 201 0.83 12.30 -15.76
N SER A 202 0.16 11.97 -16.86
CA SER A 202 -1.25 11.56 -16.83
C SER A 202 -1.44 10.07 -16.48
N VAL A 203 -2.58 9.72 -15.87
CA VAL A 203 -3.03 8.31 -15.63
C VAL A 203 -3.88 7.73 -16.77
N ARG A 204 -4.21 8.54 -17.78
CA ARG A 204 -5.07 8.14 -18.91
C ARG A 204 -4.56 6.92 -19.68
N PRO A 205 -3.25 6.75 -19.95
CA PRO A 205 -2.75 5.56 -20.66
C PRO A 205 -3.11 4.26 -19.95
N GLU A 206 -2.93 4.21 -18.63
CA GLU A 206 -3.26 3.05 -17.82
C GLU A 206 -4.77 2.78 -17.81
N LEU A 207 -5.59 3.84 -17.67
CA LEU A 207 -7.05 3.70 -17.74
C LEU A 207 -7.52 3.16 -19.09
N LYS A 208 -6.98 3.68 -20.20
CA LYS A 208 -7.28 3.17 -21.56
C LYS A 208 -6.87 1.70 -21.72
N MET A 209 -5.72 1.32 -21.17
CA MET A 209 -5.25 -0.07 -21.19
C MET A 209 -6.18 -0.99 -20.39
N LEU A 210 -6.59 -0.56 -19.18
CA LEU A 210 -7.51 -1.31 -18.33
C LEU A 210 -8.85 -1.61 -19.02
N THR A 211 -9.41 -0.62 -19.74
CA THR A 211 -10.64 -0.80 -20.53
C THR A 211 -10.41 -1.79 -21.67
N ARG A 212 -9.35 -1.62 -22.47
CA ARG A 212 -9.05 -2.46 -23.64
C ARG A 212 -8.86 -3.94 -23.29
N VAL A 213 -8.09 -4.21 -22.23
CA VAL A 213 -7.82 -5.60 -21.79
C VAL A 213 -9.12 -6.32 -21.43
N ARG A 214 -10.04 -5.62 -20.76
CA ARG A 214 -11.31 -6.20 -20.28
C ARG A 214 -12.36 -6.33 -21.37
N GLU A 215 -12.44 -5.37 -22.28
CA GLU A 215 -13.27 -5.50 -23.47
C GLU A 215 -12.86 -6.73 -24.32
N LYS A 216 -11.55 -6.95 -24.46
CA LYS A 216 -11.04 -8.13 -25.18
C LYS A 216 -11.43 -9.44 -24.47
N ALA A 217 -11.30 -9.50 -23.14
CA ALA A 217 -11.69 -10.67 -22.34
C ALA A 217 -13.19 -11.00 -22.48
N ILE A 218 -14.05 -9.98 -22.45
CA ILE A 218 -15.50 -10.14 -22.65
C ILE A 218 -15.79 -10.64 -24.08
N ARG A 219 -15.13 -10.09 -25.09
CA ARG A 219 -15.34 -10.52 -26.49
C ARG A 219 -14.91 -11.97 -26.73
N SER A 220 -13.81 -12.43 -26.14
CA SER A 220 -13.38 -13.83 -26.25
C SER A 220 -14.28 -14.83 -25.53
N PHE A 221 -15.09 -14.37 -24.57
CA PHE A 221 -16.06 -15.24 -23.88
C PHE A 221 -17.35 -15.43 -24.70
N ASN A 222 -17.68 -14.47 -25.57
CA ASN A 222 -18.90 -14.47 -26.40
C ASN A 222 -18.69 -15.08 -27.81
N SER A 223 -17.49 -15.57 -28.12
CA SER A 223 -17.11 -16.21 -29.40
C SER A 223 -16.88 -17.70 -29.21
#